data_AF-A0A7K0SYJ2-F1
#
_entry.id   AF-A0A7K0SYJ2-F1
#
_cell.length_a   1.000
_cell.length_b   1.000
_cell.length_c   1.000
_cell.angle_alpha   90.00
_cell.angle_beta   90.00
_cell.angle_gamma   90.00
#
_symmetry.space_group_name_H-M   'P 1'
#
loop_
_entity.id
_entity.type
_entity.pdbx_description
1 polymer ?
#
loop_
_entity_poly.entity_id
_entity_poly.type
_entity_poly.pdbx_seq_one_letter_code
_entity_poly.pdbx_strand_id
1 'polypeptide(L)' 'EERGHPRLRIRHGGFHIDTSARDAWVSCMRSAVDEMNLAADLKQELWDYLEAAATHLLNQPD' A
#
# COMPACT_ATOMS: atom_id res chain seq x y z
N GLU A 1 -19.61 1.96 2.38
CA GLU A 1 -19.51 1.10 3.59
C GLU A 1 -19.86 -0.39 3.36
N GLU A 2 -20.17 -0.82 2.14
CA GLU A 2 -20.74 -2.16 1.86
C GLU A 2 -19.83 -3.37 2.11
N ARG A 3 -18.53 -3.15 2.34
CA ARG A 3 -17.56 -4.25 2.51
C ARG A 3 -17.24 -4.54 3.97
N GLY A 4 -17.85 -3.85 4.94
CA GLY A 4 -17.56 -4.03 6.37
C GLY A 4 -16.12 -3.71 6.75
N HIS A 5 -15.66 -4.25 7.89
CA HIS A 5 -14.34 -3.94 8.43
C HIS A 5 -13.21 -4.23 7.40
N PRO A 6 -12.26 -3.30 7.16
CA PRO A 6 -11.30 -3.42 6.06
C PRO A 6 -10.51 -4.73 6.01
N ARG A 7 -10.03 -5.23 7.16
CA ARG A 7 -9.36 -6.54 7.35
C ARG A 7 -8.37 -6.86 6.22
N LEU A 8 -7.57 -5.86 5.82
CA LEU A 8 -6.83 -5.88 4.57
C LEU A 8 -5.87 -7.07 4.48
N ARG A 9 -5.11 -7.36 5.55
CA ARG A 9 -4.18 -8.49 5.58
C ARG A 9 -4.86 -9.84 5.33
N ILE A 10 -6.07 -10.05 5.86
CA ILE A 10 -6.85 -11.27 5.60
C ILE A 10 -7.30 -11.32 4.14
N ARG A 11 -7.77 -10.19 3.59
CA ARG A 11 -8.20 -10.10 2.19
C ARG A 11 -7.05 -10.31 1.21
N HIS A 12 -5.83 -9.93 1.59
CA HIS A 12 -4.63 -10.12 0.77
C HIS A 12 -3.98 -11.49 0.96
N GLY A 13 -4.41 -12.29 1.95
CA GLY A 13 -3.83 -13.61 2.24
C GLY A 13 -3.95 -14.65 1.12
N GLY A 14 -4.81 -14.41 0.12
CA GLY A 14 -4.93 -15.28 -1.07
C GLY A 14 -3.91 -14.99 -2.16
N PHE A 15 -3.07 -13.95 -2.00
CA PHE A 15 -2.03 -13.58 -2.94
C PHE A 15 -0.65 -13.80 -2.33
N HIS A 16 0.32 -14.17 -3.17
CA HIS A 16 1.72 -14.26 -2.78
C HIS A 16 2.31 -12.85 -2.77
N ILE A 17 2.59 -12.31 -1.59
CA ILE A 17 3.13 -10.96 -1.40
C ILE A 17 4.44 -11.08 -0.60
N ASP A 18 5.54 -11.14 -1.36
CA ASP A 18 6.93 -11.05 -0.91
C ASP A 18 7.44 -9.60 -1.00
N THR A 19 8.71 -9.36 -0.64
CA THR A 19 9.30 -8.00 -0.69
C THR A 19 9.30 -7.43 -2.11
N SER A 20 9.53 -8.26 -3.13
CA SER A 20 9.51 -7.83 -4.54
C SER A 20 8.13 -7.33 -4.97
N ALA A 21 7.06 -8.04 -4.62
CA ALA A 21 5.69 -7.61 -4.91
C ALA A 21 5.32 -6.32 -4.17
N ARG A 22 5.73 -6.18 -2.91
CA ARG A 22 5.56 -4.95 -2.12
C ARG A 22 6.24 -3.77 -2.81
N ASP A 23 7.50 -3.93 -3.20
CA ASP A 23 8.30 -2.84 -3.77
C ASP A 23 7.79 -2.42 -5.14
N ALA A 24 7.37 -3.38 -5.98
CA ALA A 24 6.72 -3.08 -7.25
C ALA A 24 5.44 -2.26 -7.06
N TRP A 25 4.60 -2.63 -6.09
CA TRP A 25 3.38 -1.88 -5.79
C TRP A 25 3.67 -0.48 -5.25
N VAL A 26 4.65 -0.35 -4.34
CA VAL A 26 5.07 0.95 -3.77
C VAL A 26 5.64 1.87 -4.84
N SER A 27 6.42 1.34 -5.80
CA SER A 27 6.91 2.12 -6.94
C SER A 27 5.77 2.68 -7.79
N CYS A 28 4.75 1.86 -8.08
CA CYS A 28 3.57 2.32 -8.83
C CYS A 28 2.79 3.40 -8.07
N MET A 29 2.61 3.22 -6.75
CA MET A 29 1.92 4.20 -5.92
C MET A 29 2.71 5.50 -5.79
N ARG A 30 4.05 5.45 -5.78
CA ARG A 30 4.90 6.64 -5.74
C ARG A 30 4.62 7.54 -6.94
N SER A 31 4.66 6.96 -8.13
CA SER A 31 4.36 7.69 -9.37
C SER A 31 2.94 8.26 -9.35
N ALA A 32 1.95 7.47 -8.94
CA ALA A 32 0.57 7.92 -8.86
C ALA A 32 0.39 9.09 -7.88
N VAL A 33 0.96 9.02 -6.68
CA VAL A 33 0.92 10.10 -5.68
C VAL A 33 1.70 11.33 -6.15
N ASP A 34 2.80 11.14 -6.88
CA ASP A 34 3.57 12.24 -7.45
C ASP A 34 2.79 13.05 -8.50
N GLU A 35 1.90 12.40 -9.25
CA GLU A 35 1.02 13.02 -10.24
C GLU A 35 -0.21 13.71 -9.61
N MET A 36 -0.53 13.44 -8.34
CA MET A 36 -1.62 14.12 -7.66
C MET A 36 -1.25 15.56 -7.30
N ASN A 37 -2.11 16.51 -7.63
CA ASN A 37 -1.94 17.91 -7.24
C ASN A 37 -2.37 18.15 -5.77
N LEU A 38 -1.68 17.50 -4.84
CA LEU A 38 -1.89 17.63 -3.39
C LEU A 38 -0.93 18.64 -2.77
N ALA A 39 -1.34 19.25 -1.66
CA ALA A 39 -0.43 19.98 -0.79
C ALA A 39 0.64 19.02 -0.25
N ALA A 40 1.85 19.54 0.00
CA ALA A 40 3.02 18.71 0.32
C ALA A 40 2.86 17.89 1.62
N ASP A 41 2.16 18.45 2.60
CA ASP A 41 1.82 17.80 3.87
C ASP A 41 0.86 16.62 3.66
N LEU A 42 -0.23 16.82 2.91
CA LEU A 42 -1.18 15.75 2.59
C LEU A 42 -0.54 14.66 1.74
N LYS A 43 0.34 15.04 0.82
CA LYS A 43 1.10 14.10 0.00
C LYS A 43 2.01 13.22 0.86
N GLN A 44 2.69 13.80 1.85
CA GLN A 44 3.54 13.06 2.77
C GLN A 44 2.73 12.14 3.66
N GLU A 45 1.61 12.61 4.24
CA GLU A 45 0.74 11.79 5.08
C GLU A 45 0.19 10.57 4.32
N LEU A 46 -0.30 10.79 3.09
CA LEU A 46 -0.77 9.71 2.23
C LEU A 46 0.36 8.72 1.91
N TRP A 47 1.56 9.22 1.61
CA TRP A 47 2.71 8.39 1.30
C TRP A 47 3.11 7.49 2.48
N ASP A 48 3.25 8.07 3.68
CA ASP A 48 3.62 7.34 4.89
C ASP A 48 2.60 6.23 5.20
N TYR A 49 1.30 6.53 5.01
CA TYR A 49 0.24 5.54 5.17
C TYR A 49 0.37 4.39 4.16
N LEU A 50 0.53 4.68 2.87
CA LEU A 50 0.62 3.66 1.82
C LEU A 50 1.85 2.77 2.01
N GLU A 51 2.98 3.36 2.39
CA GLU A 51 4.23 2.63 2.62
C GLU A 51 4.10 1.66 3.81
N ALA A 52 3.56 2.14 4.94
CA ALA A 52 3.33 1.31 6.12
C ALA A 52 2.28 0.22 5.85
N ALA A 53 1.22 0.56 5.12
CA ALA A 53 0.19 -0.40 4.74
C ALA A 53 0.75 -1.51 3.85
N ALA A 54 1.53 -1.17 2.83
CA ALA A 54 2.14 -2.17 1.93
C ALA A 54 3.03 -3.15 2.70
N THR A 55 3.86 -2.64 3.62
CA THR A 55 4.71 -3.48 4.48
C THR A 55 3.88 -4.40 5.38
N HIS A 56 2.74 -3.92 5.91
CA HIS A 56 1.84 -4.74 6.73
C HIS A 56 1.15 -5.89 5.95
N LEU A 57 1.07 -5.79 4.62
CA LEU A 57 0.44 -6.78 3.76
C LEU A 57 1.36 -7.93 3.33
N LEU A 58 2.67 -7.81 3.57
CA LEU A 58 3.63 -8.92 3.37
C LEU A 58 3.14 -10.18 4.09
N ASN A 59 3.12 -11.29 3.36
CA ASN A 59 2.53 -12.53 3.84
C ASN A 59 3.31 -13.79 3.43
N GLN A 60 4.46 -13.63 2.75
CA GLN A 60 5.36 -14.70 2.33
C GLN A 60 6.82 -14.33 2.63
N PRO A 61 7.72 -15.32 2.77
CA PRO A 61 9.17 -15.08 2.80
C PRO A 61 9.71 -14.71 1.42
N ASP A 62 10.90 -14.11 1.39
CA ASP A 62 11.67 -13.80 0.17
C ASP A 62 12.34 -15.04 -0.44
#